data_AF-A0A7J4EQS0-F1
#
_entry.id   AF-A0A7J4EQS0-F1
#
_cell.length_a   1.000
_cell.length_b   1.000
_cell.length_c   1.000
_cell.angle_alpha   90.00
_cell.angle_beta   90.00
_cell.angle_gamma   90.00
#
_symmetry.space_group_name_H-M   'P 1'
#
loop_
_entity.id
_entity.type
_entity.pdbx_description
1 polymer ?
#
loop_
_entity_poly.entity_id
_entity_poly.type
_entity_poly.pdbx_seq_one_letter_code
_entity_poly.pdbx_strand_id
1 'polypeptide(L)' 'MRCLYAEGYYPSALKKINDPPPLLYVRGKIPSNIENSIGVVGTRYPTEYGKRSAHEISKQIVEKDFVMSISS' A
#
# COMPACT_ATOMS: atom_id res chain seq x y z
N MET A 1 -12.20 -2.24 -10.91
CA MET A 1 -11.73 -3.58 -11.30
C MET A 1 -11.98 -4.53 -10.13
N ARG A 2 -12.44 -5.74 -10.41
CA ARG A 2 -12.57 -6.80 -9.39
C ARG A 2 -11.35 -7.70 -9.53
N CYS A 3 -10.73 -8.06 -8.42
CA CYS A 3 -9.58 -8.97 -8.40
C CYS A 3 -9.94 -10.15 -7.49
N LEU A 4 -9.98 -11.35 -8.07
CA LEU A 4 -10.30 -12.60 -7.39
C LEU A 4 -9.02 -13.30 -6.94
N TYR A 5 -9.09 -14.06 -5.85
CA TYR A 5 -7.97 -14.83 -5.30
C TYR A 5 -7.25 -15.73 -6.32
N ALA A 6 -8.01 -16.28 -7.28
CA ALA A 6 -7.51 -17.18 -8.33
C ALA A 6 -6.81 -16.46 -9.50
N GLU A 7 -6.89 -15.13 -9.59
CA GLU A 7 -6.30 -14.38 -10.69
C GLU A 7 -4.83 -14.06 -10.45
N GLY A 8 -4.04 -14.03 -11.53
CA GLY A 8 -2.59 -13.82 -11.47
C GLY A 8 -2.15 -12.45 -10.95
N TYR A 9 -3.05 -11.46 -10.93
CA TYR A 9 -2.79 -10.10 -10.45
C TYR A 9 -3.23 -9.86 -9.00
N TYR A 10 -3.65 -10.92 -8.28
CA TYR A 10 -3.94 -10.83 -6.85
C TYR A 10 -2.64 -10.72 -6.04
N PRO A 11 -2.47 -9.71 -5.16
CA PRO A 11 -1.22 -9.49 -4.44
C PRO A 11 -0.80 -10.69 -3.59
N SER A 12 0.46 -11.12 -3.70
CA SER A 12 0.94 -12.32 -3.00
C SER A 12 0.94 -12.13 -1.48
N ALA A 13 1.21 -10.91 -1.02
CA ALA A 13 1.17 -10.53 0.40
C ALA A 13 -0.19 -10.84 1.06
N LEU A 14 -1.29 -10.58 0.35
CA LEU A 14 -2.65 -10.87 0.84
C LEU A 14 -3.00 -12.35 0.79
N LYS A 15 -2.25 -13.19 0.06
CA LYS A 15 -2.41 -14.66 0.12
C LYS A 15 -1.72 -15.27 1.35
N LYS A 16 -0.79 -14.55 1.98
CA LYS A 16 0.01 -15.02 3.12
C LYS A 16 -0.62 -14.75 4.48
N ILE A 17 -1.69 -13.95 4.54
CA ILE A 17 -2.42 -13.68 5.78
C ILE A 17 -3.36 -14.84 6.13
N ASN A 18 -3.72 -14.97 7.40
CA ASN A 18 -4.50 -16.10 7.92
C ASN A 18 -5.93 -16.20 7.32
N ASP A 19 -6.53 -15.06 6.97
CA ASP A 19 -7.85 -14.98 6.35
C ASP A 19 -7.77 -14.12 5.07
N PRO A 20 -7.30 -14.70 3.94
CA PRO A 20 -7.11 -13.96 2.71
C PRO A 20 -8.46 -13.58 2.10
N PRO A 21 -8.72 -12.29 1.79
CA PRO A 21 -10.00 -11.88 1.25
C PRO A 21 -10.20 -12.49 -0.16
N PRO A 22 -11.33 -13.18 -0.42
CA PRO A 22 -11.54 -13.88 -1.69
C PRO A 22 -11.73 -12.92 -2.88
N LEU A 23 -12.10 -11.66 -2.59
CA LEU A 23 -12.39 -10.62 -3.57
C LEU A 23 -11.85 -9.26 -3.11
N LEU A 24 -11.13 -8.57 -3.99
CA LEU A 24 -10.66 -7.19 -3.80
C LEU A 24 -11.31 -6.26 -4.82
N TYR A 25 -11.86 -5.14 -4.34
CA TYR A 25 -12.33 -4.06 -5.19
C TYR A 25 -11.23 -3.03 -5.37
N VAL A 26 -10.69 -2.94 -6.58
CA VAL A 26 -9.62 -2.00 -6.91
C VAL A 26 -10.19 -0.87 -7.77
N ARG A 27 -10.00 0.35 -7.31
CA ARG A 27 -10.27 1.56 -8.11
C ARG A 27 -8.96 2.00 -8.77
N GLY A 28 -8.90 1.96 -10.10
CA GLY A 28 -7.68 2.24 -10.86
C GLY A 28 -6.94 0.97 -11.28
N LYS A 29 -5.61 1.06 -11.38
CA LYS A 29 -4.72 -0.04 -11.77
C LYS A 29 -3.89 -0.49 -10.57
N ILE A 30 -3.69 -1.81 -10.47
CA ILE A 30 -2.71 -2.38 -9.54
C ILE A 30 -1.30 -2.11 -10.11
N PRO A 31 -0.39 -1.50 -9.35
CA PRO A 31 0.98 -1.29 -9.80
C PRO A 31 1.69 -2.63 -10.03
N SER A 32 2.56 -2.68 -11.04
CA SER A 32 3.33 -3.89 -11.37
C SER A 32 4.32 -4.28 -10.27
N ASN A 33 4.80 -3.31 -9.49
CA ASN A 33 5.70 -3.49 -8.35
C ASN A 33 4.93 -3.52 -7.01
N ILE A 34 3.69 -4.00 -6.97
CA ILE A 34 2.90 -4.08 -5.74
C ILE A 34 3.54 -4.93 -4.63
N GLU A 35 4.42 -5.86 -4.98
CA GLU A 35 5.21 -6.63 -4.00
C GLU A 35 6.20 -5.75 -3.22
N ASN A 36 6.62 -4.61 -3.78
CA ASN A 36 7.43 -3.58 -3.12
C ASN A 36 6.54 -2.46 -2.58
N SER A 37 5.41 -2.82 -1.95
CA SER A 37 4.50 -1.85 -1.35
C SER A 37 4.77 -1.66 0.14
N ILE A 38 4.67 -0.40 0.60
CA ILE A 38 4.78 -0.02 2.01
C ILE A 38 3.47 0.63 2.43
N GLY A 39 2.87 0.10 3.49
CA GLY A 39 1.73 0.71 4.17
C GLY A 39 2.20 1.81 5.11
N VAL A 40 1.71 3.02 4.92
CA VAL A 40 1.98 4.16 5.81
C VAL A 40 0.72 4.45 6.61
N VAL A 41 0.86 4.38 7.94
CA VAL A 41 -0.19 4.70 8.91
C VAL A 41 0.31 5.79 9.85
N GLY A 42 -0.60 6.61 10.37
CA GLY A 42 -0.26 7.72 11.26
C GLY A 42 -1.42 8.19 12.11
N THR A 43 -1.16 9.18 12.97
CA THR A 43 -2.21 9.84 13.74
C THR A 43 -3.08 10.72 12.84
N ARG A 44 -4.38 10.78 13.15
CA ARG A 44 -5.33 11.72 12.51
C ARG A 44 -5.05 13.18 12.87
N TYR A 45 -4.28 13.43 13.94
CA TYR A 45 -3.88 14.76 14.41
C TYR A 45 -2.35 14.86 14.52
N PRO A 46 -1.63 14.96 13.39
CA PRO A 46 -0.18 15.07 13.41
C PRO A 46 0.25 16.49 13.78
N THR A 47 1.38 16.60 14.48
CA THR A 47 2.09 17.87 14.65
C THR A 47 2.74 18.30 13.33
N GLU A 48 3.11 19.57 13.19
CA GLU A 48 3.82 20.06 11.99
C GLU A 48 5.15 19.31 11.78
N TYR A 49 5.85 18.97 12.87
CA TYR A 49 7.03 18.10 12.80
C TYR A 49 6.68 16.72 12.24
N GLY A 50 5.62 16.09 12.76
CA GLY A 50 5.18 14.77 12.28
C GLY A 50 4.83 14.76 10.80
N LYS A 51 4.16 15.82 10.30
CA LYS A 51 3.87 15.97 8.86
C LYS A 51 5.15 16.07 8.04
N ARG A 52 6.12 16.87 8.48
CA ARG A 52 7.40 17.05 7.79
C ARG A 52 8.21 15.77 7.75
N SER A 53 8.34 15.08 8.87
CA SER A 53 9.05 13.80 8.94
C SER A 53 8.39 12.73 8.06
N ALA A 54 7.06 12.62 8.11
CA ALA A 54 6.33 11.70 7.24
C ALA A 54 6.59 12.02 5.75
N HIS A 55 6.58 13.30 5.38
CA HIS A 55 6.87 13.73 4.01
C HIS A 55 8.30 13.39 3.57
N GLU A 56 9.30 13.67 4.40
CA GLU A 56 10.72 13.39 4.10
C GLU A 56 10.98 11.89 3.95
N ILE A 57 10.40 11.06 4.84
CA ILE A 57 10.51 9.60 4.77
C ILE A 57 9.81 9.07 3.52
N SER A 58 8.58 9.52 3.27
CA SER A 58 7.80 9.11 2.09
C SER A 58 8.53 9.43 0.78
N LYS A 59 9.19 10.59 0.70
CA LYS A 59 9.99 10.96 -0.47
C LYS A 59 11.14 9.98 -0.72
N GLN A 60 11.92 9.67 0.32
CA GLN A 60 13.06 8.74 0.21
C GLN A 60 12.63 7.31 -0.15
N ILE A 61 11.44 6.89 0.29
CA ILE A 61 10.88 5.58 -0.03
C ILE A 61 10.52 5.49 -1.52
N VAL A 62 9.86 6.52 -2.06
CA VAL A 62 9.49 6.54 -3.49
C VAL A 62 10.71 6.64 -4.39
N GLU A 63 11.75 7.37 -3.98
CA GLU A 63 13.05 7.43 -4.69
C GLU A 63 13.74 6.06 -4.79
N LYS A 64 13.34 5.08 -3.98
CA LYS A 64 13.86 3.70 -4.00
C LYS A 64 12.92 2.71 -4.71
N ASP A 65 12.03 3.20 -5.57
CA ASP A 65 11.07 2.40 -6.37
C ASP A 65 10.03 1.59 -5.55
N PHE A 66 9.74 2.04 -4.33
CA PHE A 66 8.64 1.47 -3.54
C PHE A 66 7.31 2.17 -3.82
N VAL A 67 6.23 1.39 -3.83
CA VAL A 67 4.86 1.92 -3.89
C VAL A 67 4.37 2.21 -2.49
N MET A 68 3.83 3.40 -2.24
CA MET A 68 3.22 3.71 -0.95
C MET A 68 1.70 3.61 -1.02
N SER A 69 1.12 2.99 0.00
CA SER A 69 -0.32 3.05 0.28
C SER A 69 -0.51 3.80 1.59
N ILE A 70 -1.29 4.89 1.56
CA ILE A 70 -1.58 5.71 2.74
C ILE A 70 -2.99 5.36 3.22
N SER A 71 -3.10 4.98 4.49
CA SER A 71 -4.38 4.81 5.17
C SER A 71 -4.49 5.91 6.23
N SER A 72 -5.46 6.82 6.06
CA SER A 72 -5.75 7.92 7.00
C SER A 72 -6.62 7.48 8.16
#